data_AF-P38960-F1
#
_entry.id   AF-P38960-F1
#
_cell.length_a   1.000
_cell.length_b   1.000
_cell.length_c   1.000
_cell.angle_alpha   90.00
_cell.angle_beta   90.00
_cell.angle_gamma   90.00
#
_symmetry.space_group_name_H-M   'P 1'
#
loop_
_entity.id
_entity.type
_entity.pdbx_description
1 polymer ?
#
loop_
_entity_poly.entity_id
_entity_poly.type
_entity_poly.pdbx_seq_one_letter_code
_entity_poly.pdbx_strand_id
1 'polypeptide(L)'
;MDKYGHIAHQEGDVCYYIPRLFKYNSYYSGTEDVRIFVGDLKYRMRVSLQICEKYYDRRLSMLFWKNHPLQQIHLIGCIIGLQFKWIGKQEYIFFQLDDCTSDSSLVGYTSDMRFLTCKVKKDSILSWGLNITDLIGLTLHVYGQASLNYQELQVEYLRLCYSLTEEIDHWKITMNMREQLDTPWSLSDFVIGELFTQEQEWTPETSQIEVVNPDFVGIGYKTPESKRNETTFIEQLQEERLKDELEIISPYNSTDTSNSVHSLSFRFVSSLKDFPETHFLNSGDQIDNGNDEQLKKLEYQSANLPVMIPNRTSAKSNLMLILLGLQMKEISNSDLYKLKEVRSVVTSLASFLFQQQNVGVMKSFDSLEKEAFRDLVNRLVSQGLIGLKDKTSETFDLLPLKNLFEYAEKRISVLMKLQCYTGTVQLSHVQEKLHLPYITTNGIVDVFKECLKRTKKQYPEVLKNWWIDLDPKNGMEDQNSGILLHLEYAAAYS
;
A
#
# COMPACT_ATOMS: atom_id res chain seq x y z
N MET A 1 -17.14 37.55 -20.79
CA MET A 1 -16.13 37.74 -19.74
C MET A 1 -16.87 38.16 -18.50
N ASP A 2 -16.63 37.49 -17.38
CA ASP A 2 -17.19 37.82 -16.08
C ASP A 2 -16.98 39.31 -15.79
N LYS A 3 -18.06 40.00 -15.40
CA LYS A 3 -18.11 41.46 -15.21
C LYS A 3 -17.15 41.94 -14.10
N TYR A 4 -16.63 40.99 -13.33
CA TYR A 4 -16.04 41.17 -12.01
C TYR A 4 -14.63 40.58 -11.91
N GLY A 5 -14.13 39.88 -12.93
CA GLY A 5 -12.78 39.32 -12.95
C GLY A 5 -12.47 38.27 -11.88
N HIS A 6 -13.49 37.72 -11.22
CA HIS A 6 -13.34 36.78 -10.11
C HIS A 6 -13.36 35.31 -10.57
N ILE A 7 -13.84 35.07 -11.79
CA ILE A 7 -13.86 33.76 -12.44
C ILE A 7 -12.61 33.58 -13.30
N ALA A 8 -11.78 32.60 -12.96
CA ALA A 8 -10.62 32.17 -13.75
C ALA A 8 -11.05 31.36 -14.99
N HIS A 9 -12.07 30.48 -14.83
CA HIS A 9 -12.60 29.67 -15.93
C HIS A 9 -14.04 29.25 -15.67
N GLN A 10 -14.82 28.96 -16.72
CA GLN A 10 -16.19 28.48 -16.59
C GLN A 10 -16.44 27.31 -17.55
N GLU A 11 -16.97 26.21 -17.03
CA GLU A 11 -17.41 25.04 -17.79
C GLU A 11 -18.88 24.72 -17.48
N GLY A 12 -19.77 25.07 -18.42
CA GLY A 12 -21.22 24.97 -18.20
C GLY A 12 -21.64 25.82 -16.99
N ASP A 13 -22.25 25.17 -16.01
CA ASP A 13 -22.73 25.80 -14.77
C ASP A 13 -21.66 25.89 -13.67
N VAL A 14 -20.44 25.41 -13.94
CA VAL A 14 -19.35 25.37 -12.96
C VAL A 14 -18.36 26.52 -13.18
N CYS A 15 -18.24 27.40 -12.18
CA CYS A 15 -17.30 28.52 -12.19
C CYS A 15 -16.07 28.22 -11.33
N TYR A 16 -14.89 28.26 -11.93
CA TYR A 16 -13.60 28.17 -11.23
C TYR A 16 -13.13 29.57 -10.87
N TYR A 17 -12.95 29.83 -9.58
CA TYR A 17 -12.61 31.17 -9.06
C TYR A 17 -11.11 31.40 -8.97
N ILE A 18 -10.69 32.66 -8.90
CA ILE A 18 -9.29 33.02 -8.63
C ILE A 18 -8.88 32.54 -7.21
N PRO A 19 -7.62 32.11 -6.99
CA PRO A 19 -7.20 31.46 -5.73
C PRO A 19 -7.43 32.28 -4.46
N ARG A 20 -7.41 33.61 -4.54
CA ARG A 20 -7.67 34.52 -3.40
C ARG A 20 -9.06 34.31 -2.77
N LEU A 21 -9.99 33.73 -3.51
CA LEU A 21 -11.37 33.52 -3.06
C LEU A 21 -11.57 32.16 -2.39
N PHE A 22 -10.60 31.24 -2.47
CA PHE A 22 -10.74 29.89 -1.92
C PHE A 22 -10.99 29.88 -0.42
N LYS A 23 -10.48 30.88 0.32
CA LYS A 23 -10.75 31.07 1.75
C LYS A 23 -12.23 31.14 2.13
N TYR A 24 -13.11 31.49 1.18
CA TYR A 24 -14.56 31.54 1.38
C TYR A 24 -15.25 30.18 1.17
N ASN A 25 -14.51 29.16 0.71
CA ASN A 25 -14.98 27.80 0.67
C ASN A 25 -14.75 27.12 2.02
N SER A 26 -15.77 26.51 2.60
CA SER A 26 -15.69 25.82 3.89
C SER A 26 -14.69 24.66 3.88
N TYR A 27 -14.55 23.96 2.75
CA TYR A 27 -13.64 22.82 2.58
C TYR A 27 -12.18 23.22 2.40
N TYR A 28 -11.92 24.47 1.99
CA TYR A 28 -10.58 25.02 1.89
C TYR A 28 -10.13 25.62 3.23
N SER A 29 -11.00 26.38 3.88
CA SER A 29 -10.72 26.99 5.19
C SER A 29 -10.51 25.98 6.32
N GLY A 30 -10.73 24.68 6.09
CA GLY A 30 -10.62 23.63 7.09
C GLY A 30 -11.74 23.66 8.13
N THR A 31 -12.82 24.39 7.87
CA THR A 31 -13.99 24.43 8.78
C THR A 31 -14.79 23.13 8.72
N GLU A 32 -14.81 22.49 7.55
CA GLU A 32 -15.49 21.22 7.31
C GLU A 32 -14.49 20.06 7.14
N ASP A 33 -14.81 18.91 7.71
CA ASP A 33 -14.01 17.67 7.63
C ASP A 33 -14.30 16.95 6.30
N VAL A 34 -13.43 17.16 5.30
CA VAL A 34 -13.60 16.60 3.95
C VAL A 34 -13.26 15.11 3.95
N ARG A 35 -14.30 14.27 4.10
CA ARG A 35 -14.17 12.83 4.00
C ARG A 35 -14.30 12.36 2.56
N ILE A 36 -13.38 11.51 2.13
CA ILE A 36 -13.31 11.05 0.75
C ILE A 36 -12.92 9.58 0.68
N PHE A 37 -13.47 8.85 -0.29
CA PHE A 37 -13.03 7.50 -0.60
C PHE A 37 -11.73 7.51 -1.43
N VAL A 38 -10.88 6.51 -1.28
CA VAL A 38 -9.62 6.34 -2.02
C VAL A 38 -9.88 6.36 -3.53
N GLY A 39 -10.89 5.63 -4.00
CA GLY A 39 -11.26 5.58 -5.42
C GLY A 39 -11.62 6.96 -5.98
N ASP A 40 -12.38 7.75 -5.21
CA ASP A 40 -12.73 9.11 -5.61
C ASP A 40 -11.51 10.02 -5.59
N LEU A 41 -10.69 9.94 -4.54
CA LEU A 41 -9.49 10.76 -4.42
C LEU A 41 -8.55 10.55 -5.60
N LYS A 42 -8.31 9.30 -6.01
CA LYS A 42 -7.42 8.99 -7.15
C LYS A 42 -7.96 9.56 -8.45
N TYR A 43 -9.28 9.44 -8.67
CA TYR A 43 -9.92 10.08 -9.80
C TYR A 43 -9.77 11.61 -9.75
N ARG A 44 -10.06 12.22 -8.60
CA ARG A 44 -9.97 13.67 -8.39
C ARG A 44 -8.55 14.18 -8.51
N MET A 45 -7.52 13.48 -8.04
CA MET A 45 -6.12 13.88 -8.21
C MET A 45 -5.76 14.04 -9.70
N ARG A 46 -6.20 13.09 -10.54
CA ARG A 46 -5.95 13.13 -11.99
C ARG A 46 -6.68 14.27 -12.68
N VAL A 47 -7.97 14.45 -12.35
CA VAL A 47 -8.78 15.55 -12.90
C VAL A 47 -8.27 16.91 -12.41
N SER A 48 -7.89 17.03 -11.15
CA SER A 48 -7.38 18.26 -10.54
C SER A 48 -6.07 18.69 -11.15
N LEU A 49 -5.19 17.74 -11.49
CA LEU A 49 -3.97 18.04 -12.22
C LEU A 49 -4.30 18.74 -13.55
N GLN A 50 -5.27 18.21 -14.32
CA GLN A 50 -5.72 18.83 -15.58
C GLN A 50 -6.34 20.23 -15.36
N ILE A 51 -7.15 20.41 -14.32
CA ILE A 51 -7.74 21.70 -13.94
C ILE A 51 -6.65 22.72 -13.60
N CYS A 52 -5.68 22.34 -12.77
CA CYS A 52 -4.54 23.17 -12.39
C CYS A 52 -3.68 23.59 -13.59
N GLU A 53 -3.45 22.67 -14.52
CA GLU A 53 -2.72 22.97 -15.76
C GLU A 53 -3.50 23.90 -16.69
N LYS A 54 -4.81 23.65 -16.87
CA LYS A 54 -5.64 24.34 -17.87
C LYS A 54 -6.16 25.70 -17.39
N TYR A 55 -6.49 25.87 -16.11
CA TYR A 55 -7.17 27.07 -15.60
C TYR A 55 -6.28 27.97 -14.73
N TYR A 56 -5.16 27.44 -14.23
CA TYR A 56 -4.30 28.13 -13.27
C TYR A 56 -2.82 28.15 -13.69
N ASP A 57 -2.52 27.84 -14.95
CA ASP A 57 -1.18 27.91 -15.55
C ASP A 57 -0.09 27.19 -14.74
N ARG A 58 -0.41 26.03 -14.15
CA ARG A 58 0.51 25.22 -13.30
C ARG A 58 1.02 25.89 -12.03
N ARG A 59 0.58 27.11 -11.72
CA ARG A 59 1.00 27.83 -10.50
C ARG A 59 0.33 27.29 -9.24
N LEU A 60 -0.76 26.55 -9.43
CA LEU A 60 -1.53 25.95 -8.36
C LEU A 60 -1.39 24.43 -8.44
N SER A 61 -1.16 23.78 -7.30
CA SER A 61 -1.25 22.33 -7.16
C SER A 61 -2.19 22.04 -6.00
N MET A 62 -3.44 21.71 -6.32
CA MET A 62 -4.52 21.60 -5.33
C MET A 62 -5.56 20.60 -5.78
N LEU A 63 -6.07 19.82 -4.84
CA LEU A 63 -7.18 18.93 -5.11
C LEU A 63 -8.46 19.74 -5.31
N PHE A 64 -9.20 19.40 -6.36
CA PHE A 64 -10.51 19.94 -6.66
C PHE A 64 -11.55 18.81 -6.70
N TRP A 65 -12.70 19.07 -6.11
CA TRP A 65 -13.93 18.35 -6.43
C TRP A 65 -14.89 19.31 -7.12
N LYS A 66 -15.13 19.11 -8.42
CA LYS A 66 -15.71 20.15 -9.28
C LYS A 66 -14.92 21.45 -9.10
N ASN A 67 -15.55 22.52 -8.64
CA ASN A 67 -14.91 23.80 -8.33
C ASN A 67 -14.68 24.03 -6.82
N HIS A 68 -14.83 23.01 -5.96
CA HIS A 68 -14.46 23.09 -4.56
C HIS A 68 -12.95 22.85 -4.41
N PRO A 69 -12.15 23.86 -4.02
CA PRO A 69 -10.76 23.64 -3.63
C PRO A 69 -10.71 22.90 -2.28
N LEU A 70 -10.01 21.78 -2.24
CA LEU A 70 -9.88 20.93 -1.05
C LEU A 70 -8.45 21.02 -0.53
N GLN A 71 -8.29 21.44 0.73
CA GLN A 71 -6.98 21.61 1.34
C GLN A 71 -6.53 20.35 2.10
N GLN A 72 -7.33 19.91 3.07
CA GLN A 72 -7.10 18.70 3.85
C GLN A 72 -8.19 17.69 3.55
N ILE A 73 -7.81 16.42 3.54
CA ILE A 73 -8.73 15.30 3.34
C ILE A 73 -8.58 14.27 4.46
N HIS A 74 -9.67 13.56 4.71
CA HIS A 74 -9.78 12.55 5.73
C HIS A 74 -10.28 11.25 5.09
N LEU A 75 -9.44 10.22 5.13
CA LEU A 75 -9.78 8.88 4.68
C LEU A 75 -9.85 7.92 5.87
N ILE A 76 -10.54 6.81 5.68
CA ILE A 76 -10.40 5.63 6.53
C ILE A 76 -10.00 4.44 5.64
N GLY A 77 -9.08 3.61 6.11
CA GLY A 77 -8.73 2.39 5.39
C GLY A 77 -7.71 1.54 6.11
N CYS A 78 -7.53 0.33 5.60
CA CYS A 78 -6.55 -0.63 6.07
C CYS A 78 -5.18 -0.34 5.45
N ILE A 79 -4.14 -0.33 6.28
CA ILE A 79 -2.76 -0.21 5.81
C ILE A 79 -2.31 -1.52 5.15
N ILE A 80 -1.97 -1.43 3.88
CA ILE A 80 -1.41 -2.50 3.05
C ILE A 80 0.01 -2.14 2.65
N GLY A 81 0.97 -2.97 3.05
CA GLY A 81 2.38 -2.75 2.75
C GLY A 81 2.99 -1.57 3.51
N LEU A 82 4.28 -1.65 3.77
CA LEU A 82 5.03 -0.61 4.44
C LEU A 82 6.45 -0.61 3.91
N GLN A 83 6.96 0.55 3.53
CA GLN A 83 8.30 0.77 3.02
C GLN A 83 8.93 1.97 3.70
N PHE A 84 10.22 1.89 4.00
CA PHE A 84 10.99 3.02 4.50
C PHE A 84 11.85 3.57 3.38
N LYS A 85 11.86 4.89 3.23
CA LYS A 85 12.70 5.57 2.24
C LYS A 85 13.31 6.82 2.85
N TRP A 86 14.59 7.02 2.59
CA TRP A 86 15.26 8.29 2.87
C TRP A 86 14.98 9.26 1.73
N ILE A 87 14.50 10.47 2.05
CA ILE A 87 14.29 11.56 1.09
C ILE A 87 14.96 12.79 1.67
N GLY A 88 16.02 13.25 1.01
CA GLY A 88 16.93 14.23 1.58
C GLY A 88 17.56 13.70 2.87
N LYS A 89 17.43 14.48 3.96
CA LYS A 89 17.97 14.13 5.29
C LYS A 89 16.94 13.51 6.23
N GLN A 90 15.74 13.18 5.75
CA GLN A 90 14.64 12.68 6.57
C GLN A 90 14.22 11.28 6.13
N GLU A 91 13.86 10.45 7.11
CA GLU A 91 13.31 9.13 6.88
C GLU A 91 11.78 9.21 6.77
N TYR A 92 11.24 8.71 5.67
CA TYR A 92 9.82 8.64 5.39
C TYR A 92 9.34 7.20 5.41
N ILE A 93 8.10 7.03 5.84
CA ILE A 93 7.35 5.79 5.75
C ILE A 93 6.33 5.95 4.63
N PHE A 94 6.34 4.97 3.73
CA PHE A 94 5.39 4.83 2.65
C PHE A 94 4.52 3.62 2.93
N PHE A 95 3.21 3.78 2.80
CA PHE A 95 2.27 2.68 2.94
C PHE A 95 1.13 2.84 1.93
N GLN A 96 0.45 1.74 1.61
CA GLN A 96 -0.74 1.82 0.76
C GLN A 96 -1.99 1.74 1.63
N LEU A 97 -3.03 2.49 1.28
CA LEU A 97 -4.31 2.51 1.98
C LEU A 97 -5.37 1.84 1.11
N ASP A 98 -6.12 0.91 1.69
CA ASP A 98 -7.28 0.27 1.07
C ASP A 98 -8.54 0.58 1.89
N ASP A 99 -9.52 1.24 1.27
CA ASP A 99 -10.82 1.52 1.86
C ASP A 99 -11.95 0.71 1.18
N CYS A 100 -11.57 -0.36 0.46
CA CYS A 100 -12.45 -1.19 -0.36
C CYS A 100 -13.06 -0.50 -1.60
N THR A 101 -12.74 0.76 -1.87
CA THR A 101 -13.19 1.44 -3.10
C THR A 101 -12.13 1.34 -4.20
N SER A 102 -12.59 1.45 -5.45
CA SER A 102 -11.71 1.51 -6.62
C SER A 102 -12.03 2.76 -7.43
N ASP A 103 -11.04 3.25 -8.17
CA ASP A 103 -11.22 4.35 -9.09
C ASP A 103 -12.32 4.02 -10.11
N SER A 104 -13.38 4.84 -10.17
CA SER A 104 -14.59 4.58 -10.96
C SER A 104 -14.36 4.71 -12.47
N SER A 105 -13.22 5.25 -12.91
CA SER A 105 -13.07 5.75 -14.28
C SER A 105 -12.24 4.88 -15.22
N LEU A 106 -11.74 3.72 -14.80
CA LEU A 106 -10.87 2.88 -15.63
C LEU A 106 -11.21 1.40 -15.55
N VAL A 107 -11.63 0.85 -16.70
CA VAL A 107 -11.82 -0.59 -16.99
C VAL A 107 -10.45 -1.27 -17.19
N GLY A 108 -9.49 -1.02 -16.30
CA GLY A 108 -8.11 -1.50 -16.42
C GLY A 108 -7.60 -2.12 -15.13
N TYR A 109 -7.48 -3.46 -15.10
CA TYR A 109 -7.05 -4.25 -13.95
C TYR A 109 -5.53 -4.24 -13.73
N THR A 110 -4.91 -3.06 -13.56
CA THR A 110 -3.56 -3.00 -12.99
C THR A 110 -3.66 -2.85 -11.47
N SER A 111 -2.95 -3.70 -10.72
CA SER A 111 -3.08 -3.80 -9.26
C SER A 111 -2.74 -2.51 -8.49
N ASP A 112 -2.00 -1.60 -9.10
CA ASP A 112 -1.66 -0.29 -8.52
C ASP A 112 -2.85 0.68 -8.46
N MET A 113 -3.95 0.37 -9.15
CA MET A 113 -5.09 1.29 -9.25
C MET A 113 -6.01 1.25 -8.02
N ARG A 114 -5.97 0.19 -7.20
CA ARG A 114 -6.86 0.09 -6.03
C ARG A 114 -6.39 0.93 -4.84
N PHE A 115 -5.10 0.88 -4.54
CA PHE A 115 -4.60 1.46 -3.30
C PHE A 115 -4.12 2.90 -3.46
N LEU A 116 -4.21 3.68 -2.39
CA LEU A 116 -3.63 5.02 -2.32
C LEU A 116 -2.25 4.94 -1.66
N THR A 117 -1.21 5.41 -2.35
CA THR A 117 0.11 5.58 -1.74
C THR A 117 0.06 6.76 -0.77
N CYS A 118 0.44 6.50 0.48
CA CYS A 118 0.53 7.47 1.55
C CYS A 118 1.98 7.62 2.00
N LYS A 119 2.37 8.84 2.34
CA LYS A 119 3.72 9.21 2.73
C LYS A 119 3.69 10.01 4.03
N VAL A 120 4.50 9.61 4.99
CA VAL A 120 4.57 10.25 6.31
C VAL A 120 6.01 10.31 6.80
N LYS A 121 6.38 11.35 7.54
CA LYS A 121 7.69 11.39 8.21
C LYS A 121 7.70 10.38 9.36
N LYS A 122 8.79 9.62 9.50
CA LYS A 122 8.90 8.60 10.54
C LYS A 122 8.67 9.15 11.95
N ASP A 123 9.25 10.31 12.24
CA ASP A 123 9.17 10.95 13.56
C ASP A 123 7.74 11.42 13.92
N SER A 124 6.90 11.66 12.91
CA SER A 124 5.50 12.05 13.11
C SER A 124 4.68 10.89 13.69
N ILE A 125 4.86 9.66 13.19
CA ILE A 125 4.09 8.48 13.66
C ILE A 125 4.31 8.23 15.15
N LEU A 126 5.58 8.26 15.58
CA LEU A 126 5.95 8.02 16.99
C LEU A 126 5.31 9.07 17.91
N SER A 127 5.18 10.31 17.43
CA SER A 127 4.56 11.38 18.20
C SER A 127 3.04 11.19 18.43
N TRP A 128 2.39 10.32 17.65
CA TRP A 128 0.97 10.01 17.77
C TRP A 128 0.70 8.76 18.61
N GLY A 129 1.73 8.16 19.22
CA GLY A 129 1.59 6.97 20.05
C GLY A 129 1.37 5.68 19.27
N LEU A 130 1.58 5.69 17.94
CA LEU A 130 1.48 4.50 17.10
C LEU A 130 2.84 3.81 17.00
N ASN A 131 2.85 2.48 17.12
CA ASN A 131 4.05 1.69 16.86
C ASN A 131 4.19 1.44 15.37
N ILE A 132 5.27 1.94 14.78
CA ILE A 132 5.58 1.80 13.35
C ILE A 132 5.61 0.32 12.91
N THR A 133 6.06 -0.60 13.78
CA THR A 133 6.20 -2.02 13.41
C THR A 133 4.87 -2.74 13.21
N ASP A 134 3.78 -2.20 13.77
CA ASP A 134 2.50 -2.89 13.90
C ASP A 134 1.40 -2.21 13.07
N LEU A 135 1.76 -1.29 12.16
CA LEU A 135 0.80 -0.55 11.35
C LEU A 135 0.09 -1.40 10.29
N ILE A 136 0.76 -2.41 9.74
CA ILE A 136 0.22 -3.23 8.64
C ILE A 136 -1.00 -4.01 9.13
N GLY A 137 -2.12 -3.89 8.42
CA GLY A 137 -3.38 -4.55 8.75
C GLY A 137 -4.26 -3.78 9.73
N LEU A 138 -3.80 -2.64 10.28
CA LEU A 138 -4.65 -1.75 11.06
C LEU A 138 -5.51 -0.90 10.13
N THR A 139 -6.78 -0.74 10.50
CA THR A 139 -7.66 0.28 9.93
C THR A 139 -7.41 1.60 10.64
N LEU A 140 -7.00 2.61 9.90
CA LEU A 140 -6.68 3.94 10.44
C LEU A 140 -7.50 5.02 9.75
N HIS A 141 -7.86 6.04 10.52
CA HIS A 141 -8.16 7.37 10.02
C HIS A 141 -6.86 8.04 9.57
N VAL A 142 -6.84 8.51 8.32
CA VAL A 142 -5.68 9.14 7.69
C VAL A 142 -6.06 10.55 7.27
N TYR A 143 -5.38 11.53 7.84
CA TYR A 143 -5.55 12.95 7.51
C TYR A 143 -4.32 13.43 6.76
N GLY A 144 -4.52 14.21 5.71
CA GLY A 144 -3.39 14.74 4.96
C GLY A 144 -3.78 15.63 3.79
N GLN A 145 -2.78 15.95 2.98
CA GLN A 145 -2.92 16.76 1.76
C GLN A 145 -2.53 15.94 0.53
N ALA A 146 -3.36 16.02 -0.50
CA ALA A 146 -3.11 15.36 -1.76
C ALA A 146 -1.92 16.00 -2.50
N SER A 147 -0.87 15.23 -2.77
CA SER A 147 0.20 15.67 -3.65
C SER A 147 -0.09 15.24 -5.09
N LEU A 148 -0.57 16.19 -5.91
CA LEU A 148 -0.97 15.88 -7.29
C LEU A 148 0.19 15.37 -8.15
N ASN A 149 1.37 15.94 -7.98
CA ASN A 149 2.55 15.62 -8.79
C ASN A 149 3.05 14.19 -8.58
N TYR A 150 2.90 13.67 -7.35
CA TYR A 150 3.33 12.32 -6.99
C TYR A 150 2.17 11.32 -6.91
N GLN A 151 0.92 11.79 -7.06
CA GLN A 151 -0.30 11.01 -6.85
C GLN A 151 -0.30 10.24 -5.52
N GLU A 152 0.18 10.91 -4.48
CA GLU A 152 0.32 10.36 -3.12
C GLU A 152 -0.35 11.27 -2.10
N LEU A 153 -0.74 10.71 -0.96
CA LEU A 153 -1.22 11.47 0.18
C LEU A 153 -0.06 11.80 1.11
N GLN A 154 0.21 13.09 1.32
CA GLN A 154 1.11 13.54 2.36
C GLN A 154 0.36 13.53 3.69
N VAL A 155 0.63 12.53 4.52
CA VAL A 155 -0.07 12.30 5.79
C VAL A 155 0.42 13.28 6.84
N GLU A 156 -0.53 13.92 7.51
CA GLU A 156 -0.33 14.89 8.58
C GLU A 156 -0.75 14.33 9.95
N TYR A 157 -1.68 13.37 9.99
CA TYR A 157 -2.12 12.73 11.22
C TYR A 157 -2.72 11.34 10.96
N LEU A 158 -2.48 10.41 11.90
CA LEU A 158 -3.07 9.07 11.91
C LEU A 158 -3.77 8.82 13.24
N ARG A 159 -4.94 8.15 13.17
CA ARG A 159 -5.68 7.69 14.35
C ARG A 159 -6.22 6.29 14.11
N LEU A 160 -6.13 5.42 15.12
CA LEU A 160 -6.69 4.07 15.05
C LEU A 160 -8.23 4.12 14.94
N CYS A 161 -8.79 3.33 14.01
CA CYS A 161 -10.21 3.01 13.98
C CYS A 161 -10.44 1.78 14.89
N TYR A 162 -11.32 1.91 15.88
CA TYR A 162 -11.49 0.89 16.92
C TYR A 162 -12.61 -0.11 16.62
N SER A 163 -13.51 0.21 15.70
CA SER A 163 -14.68 -0.63 15.42
C SER A 163 -15.17 -0.49 13.99
N LEU A 164 -15.78 -1.57 13.48
CA LEU A 164 -16.49 -1.53 12.21
C LEU A 164 -17.63 -0.49 12.20
N THR A 165 -18.24 -0.20 13.35
CA THR A 165 -19.25 0.87 13.46
C THR A 165 -18.67 2.24 13.14
N GLU A 166 -17.47 2.56 13.66
CA GLU A 166 -16.76 3.81 13.37
C GLU A 166 -16.42 3.91 11.87
N GLU A 167 -16.02 2.79 11.24
CA GLU A 167 -15.77 2.71 9.81
C GLU A 167 -17.04 2.91 8.97
N ILE A 168 -18.14 2.24 9.32
CA ILE A 168 -19.44 2.40 8.65
C ILE A 168 -19.95 3.85 8.78
N ASP A 169 -19.80 4.46 9.95
CA ASP A 169 -20.23 5.84 10.16
C ASP A 169 -19.36 6.83 9.38
N HIS A 170 -18.06 6.56 9.25
CA HIS A 170 -17.21 7.28 8.31
C HIS A 170 -17.77 7.18 6.89
N TRP A 171 -18.06 5.97 6.39
CA TRP A 171 -18.58 5.78 5.03
C TRP A 171 -19.91 6.51 4.78
N LYS A 172 -20.85 6.50 5.74
CA LYS A 172 -22.11 7.24 5.62
C LYS A 172 -21.86 8.74 5.44
N ILE A 173 -20.93 9.29 6.22
CA ILE A 173 -20.58 10.71 6.15
C ILE A 173 -19.86 11.00 4.83
N THR A 174 -18.97 10.12 4.37
CA THR A 174 -18.31 10.24 3.06
C THR A 174 -19.30 10.21 1.90
N MET A 175 -20.33 9.36 1.95
CA MET A 175 -21.39 9.33 0.94
C MET A 175 -22.20 10.64 0.91
N ASN A 176 -22.57 11.19 2.07
CA ASN A 176 -23.23 12.50 2.14
C ASN A 176 -22.31 13.63 1.64
N MET A 177 -21.02 13.60 2.01
CA MET A 177 -20.02 14.55 1.53
C MET A 177 -19.89 14.52 0.00
N ARG A 178 -19.94 13.32 -0.61
CA ARG A 178 -19.94 13.16 -2.06
C ARG A 178 -21.12 13.91 -2.71
N GLU A 179 -22.33 13.77 -2.16
CA GLU A 179 -23.52 14.48 -2.66
C GLU A 179 -23.38 16.01 -2.52
N GLN A 180 -22.81 16.48 -1.40
CA GLN A 180 -22.57 17.90 -1.16
C GLN A 180 -21.54 18.49 -2.12
N LEU A 181 -20.40 17.81 -2.30
CA LEU A 181 -19.33 18.24 -3.22
C LEU A 181 -19.75 18.13 -4.69
N ASP A 182 -20.73 17.29 -5.01
CA ASP A 182 -21.32 17.24 -6.35
C ASP A 182 -22.25 18.43 -6.63
N THR A 183 -22.61 19.26 -5.66
CA THR A 183 -23.28 20.54 -5.93
C THR A 183 -22.23 21.62 -6.15
N PRO A 184 -22.08 22.21 -7.35
CA PRO A 184 -21.04 23.21 -7.62
C PRO A 184 -21.08 24.37 -6.62
N TRP A 185 -19.90 24.76 -6.15
CA TRP A 185 -19.75 25.90 -5.26
C TRP A 185 -20.14 27.20 -5.97
N SER A 186 -20.96 28.01 -5.33
CA SER A 186 -21.20 29.39 -5.73
C SER A 186 -20.73 30.33 -4.63
N LEU A 187 -20.07 31.43 -5.03
CA LEU A 187 -19.80 32.52 -4.11
C LEU A 187 -21.10 33.23 -3.75
N SER A 188 -21.30 33.50 -2.46
CA SER A 188 -22.41 34.32 -1.99
C SER A 188 -22.29 35.74 -2.54
N ASP A 189 -23.43 36.38 -2.85
CA ASP A 189 -23.50 37.77 -3.30
C ASP A 189 -22.78 38.75 -2.34
N PHE A 190 -22.76 38.44 -1.04
CA PHE A 190 -22.07 39.22 -0.02
C PHE A 190 -20.54 39.30 -0.27
N VAL A 191 -19.91 38.14 -0.47
CA VAL A 191 -18.45 38.06 -0.76
C VAL A 191 -18.10 38.75 -2.06
N ILE A 192 -18.95 38.61 -3.08
CA ILE A 192 -18.79 39.32 -4.35
C ILE A 192 -18.84 40.83 -4.08
N GLY A 193 -19.80 41.31 -3.29
CA GLY A 193 -19.89 42.72 -2.88
C GLY A 193 -18.66 43.24 -2.13
N GLU A 194 -18.11 42.46 -1.19
CA GLU A 194 -16.92 42.86 -0.43
C GLU A 194 -15.68 43.08 -1.31
N LEU A 195 -15.51 42.27 -2.36
CA LEU A 195 -14.40 42.42 -3.32
C LEU A 195 -14.45 43.79 -4.03
N PHE A 196 -15.65 44.29 -4.34
CA PHE A 196 -15.83 45.58 -4.99
C PHE A 196 -15.68 46.77 -4.05
N THR A 197 -15.97 46.60 -2.76
CA THR A 197 -15.74 47.67 -1.78
C THR A 197 -14.27 47.88 -1.45
N GLN A 198 -13.44 46.82 -1.50
CA GLN A 198 -12.01 46.95 -1.20
C GLN A 198 -11.19 47.50 -2.39
N GLU A 199 -11.64 47.31 -3.64
CA GLU A 199 -10.95 47.88 -4.81
C GLU A 199 -11.31 49.35 -5.10
N GLN A 200 -12.40 49.88 -4.53
CA GLN A 200 -12.78 51.29 -4.71
C GLN A 200 -12.11 52.29 -3.76
N GLU A 201 -11.39 51.83 -2.73
CA GLU A 201 -10.67 52.71 -1.79
C GLU A 201 -9.18 52.95 -2.15
N TRP A 202 -8.68 52.41 -3.27
CA TRP A 202 -7.29 52.57 -3.70
C TRP A 202 -7.17 53.61 -4.83
N THR A 203 -7.35 54.88 -4.51
CA THR A 203 -6.89 56.00 -5.36
C THR A 203 -5.37 56.17 -5.26
N PRO A 204 -4.64 56.31 -6.39
CA PRO A 204 -3.19 56.29 -6.39
C PRO A 204 -2.62 57.66 -6.04
N GLU A 205 -2.25 57.87 -4.77
CA GLU A 205 -1.35 58.96 -4.39
C GLU A 205 -0.09 58.40 -3.72
N THR A 206 0.96 58.39 -4.52
CA THR A 206 2.31 58.86 -4.20
C THR A 206 3.02 58.24 -2.97
N SER A 207 4.02 57.42 -3.30
CA SER A 207 5.34 57.33 -2.65
C SER A 207 5.41 56.80 -1.22
N GLN A 208 5.95 55.58 -1.05
CA GLN A 208 7.30 55.31 -0.53
C GLN A 208 7.43 53.81 -0.22
N ILE A 209 8.62 53.29 -0.52
CA ILE A 209 9.04 51.90 -0.39
C ILE A 209 9.18 51.57 1.10
N GLU A 210 8.58 50.46 1.55
CA GLU A 210 9.14 49.65 2.64
C GLU A 210 8.70 48.18 2.54
N VAL A 211 9.71 47.32 2.65
CA VAL A 211 9.69 45.86 2.44
C VAL A 211 9.40 45.19 3.79
N VAL A 212 8.25 44.55 4.01
CA VAL A 212 8.03 43.69 5.21
C VAL A 212 6.98 42.57 5.00
N ASN A 213 7.43 41.33 5.20
CA ASN A 213 6.78 40.05 5.60
C ASN A 213 5.58 39.41 4.87
N PRO A 214 5.72 38.14 4.40
CA PRO A 214 4.61 37.22 4.23
C PRO A 214 4.50 36.27 5.43
N ASP A 215 4.06 36.77 6.58
CA ASP A 215 3.54 35.95 7.69
C ASP A 215 2.02 36.08 7.70
N PHE A 216 1.32 35.11 7.11
CA PHE A 216 -0.12 34.95 7.29
C PHE A 216 -0.41 33.52 7.78
N VAL A 217 -0.32 33.37 9.11
CA VAL A 217 -0.88 32.27 9.89
C VAL A 217 -2.39 32.47 9.96
N GLY A 218 -3.18 31.43 9.64
CA GLY A 218 -4.64 31.56 9.58
C GLY A 218 -5.42 30.26 9.70
N ILE A 219 -5.36 29.63 10.89
CA ILE A 219 -6.47 28.96 11.60
C ILE A 219 -7.00 27.61 11.03
N GLY A 220 -6.71 26.50 11.74
CA GLY A 220 -7.35 25.19 11.57
C GLY A 220 -6.81 24.10 12.53
N TYR A 221 -7.31 24.10 13.78
CA TYR A 221 -7.13 23.13 14.89
C TYR A 221 -5.75 22.97 15.58
N LYS A 222 -5.78 22.89 16.92
CA LYS A 222 -4.64 23.05 17.84
C LYS A 222 -3.84 21.76 18.06
N THR A 223 -2.55 21.80 17.70
CA THR A 223 -1.50 20.90 18.21
C THR A 223 -1.22 21.18 19.70
N PRO A 224 -0.96 20.18 20.56
CA PRO A 224 -0.63 20.40 21.98
C PRO A 224 0.54 21.38 22.18
N GLU A 225 0.40 22.30 23.15
CA GLU A 225 1.26 23.49 23.38
C GLU A 225 2.74 23.21 23.73
N SER A 226 3.18 21.94 23.79
CA SER A 226 4.49 21.55 24.30
C SER A 226 5.64 21.48 23.27
N LYS A 227 5.48 21.99 22.04
CA LYS A 227 6.48 21.83 20.96
C LYS A 227 6.77 23.08 20.12
N ARG A 228 6.31 24.26 20.53
CA ARG A 228 6.20 25.42 19.62
C ARG A 228 7.41 26.36 19.51
N ASN A 229 8.49 26.12 20.25
CA ASN A 229 9.67 26.99 20.23
C ASN A 229 10.94 26.13 20.18
N GLU A 230 11.52 25.94 18.99
CA GLU A 230 12.97 25.69 18.75
C GLU A 230 13.16 25.29 17.28
N THR A 231 13.12 26.26 16.36
CA THR A 231 13.84 26.13 15.08
C THR A 231 14.97 27.14 15.11
N THR A 232 16.19 26.65 14.94
CA THR A 232 17.40 27.46 15.11
C THR A 232 17.78 28.14 13.79
N PHE A 233 18.43 29.30 13.86
CA PHE A 233 18.97 30.06 12.71
C PHE A 233 19.81 29.20 11.73
N ILE A 234 20.38 28.09 12.21
CA ILE A 234 21.12 27.12 11.40
C ILE A 234 20.21 26.34 10.45
N GLU A 235 18.98 26.05 10.84
CA GLU A 235 18.00 25.35 9.99
C GLU A 235 17.48 26.26 8.88
N GLN A 236 17.31 27.56 9.16
CA GLN A 236 16.99 28.58 8.13
C GLN A 236 18.10 28.72 7.08
N LEU A 237 19.38 28.69 7.50
CA LEU A 237 20.53 28.74 6.58
C LEU A 237 20.72 27.45 5.75
N GLN A 238 20.16 26.32 6.18
CA GLN A 238 20.20 25.06 5.42
C GLN A 238 19.10 24.98 4.36
N GLU A 239 17.94 25.60 4.59
CA GLU A 239 16.86 25.71 3.59
C GLU A 239 17.22 26.67 2.44
N GLU A 240 17.92 27.78 2.72
CA GLU A 240 18.34 28.73 1.66
C GLU A 240 19.44 28.17 0.74
N ARG A 241 20.31 27.27 1.22
CA ARG A 241 21.35 26.62 0.39
C ARG A 241 20.85 25.43 -0.44
N LEU A 242 19.68 24.87 -0.14
CA LEU A 242 19.12 23.69 -0.82
C LEU A 242 18.26 24.01 -2.04
N LYS A 243 17.94 25.30 -2.27
CA LYS A 243 17.18 25.74 -3.45
C LYS A 243 17.98 25.74 -4.75
N ASP A 244 19.31 25.73 -4.69
CA ASP A 244 20.19 25.84 -5.87
C ASP A 244 20.81 24.49 -6.34
N GLU A 245 20.60 23.37 -5.64
CA GLU A 245 21.20 22.06 -6.00
C GLU A 245 20.19 21.01 -6.54
N LEU A 246 18.92 21.38 -6.75
CA LEU A 246 17.85 20.47 -7.20
C LEU A 246 17.70 20.43 -8.75
N GLU A 247 18.78 20.13 -9.45
CA GLU A 247 18.75 19.65 -10.84
C GLU A 247 19.35 18.25 -10.94
N ILE A 248 18.63 17.22 -10.48
CA ILE A 248 18.95 15.82 -10.81
C ILE A 248 17.67 15.10 -11.24
N ILE A 249 17.63 14.77 -12.52
CA ILE A 249 16.54 14.15 -13.26
C ILE A 249 16.39 12.70 -12.78
N SER A 250 15.16 12.28 -12.44
CA SER A 250 14.83 10.90 -12.06
C SER A 250 15.10 9.92 -13.21
N PRO A 251 15.79 8.78 -12.99
CA PRO A 251 16.11 7.82 -14.05
C PRO A 251 14.95 6.88 -14.43
N TYR A 252 13.69 7.18 -14.08
CA TYR A 252 12.55 6.27 -14.29
C TYR A 252 11.40 6.89 -15.11
N ASN A 253 11.73 7.58 -16.20
CA ASN A 253 10.76 8.08 -17.18
C ASN A 253 11.06 7.48 -18.56
N SER A 254 10.43 6.34 -18.87
CA SER A 254 10.15 5.77 -20.21
C SER A 254 9.74 4.30 -20.03
N THR A 255 8.47 3.95 -20.18
CA THR A 255 7.94 3.26 -21.38
C THR A 255 8.90 2.22 -21.97
N ASP A 256 8.38 0.99 -22.06
CA ASP A 256 8.93 -0.18 -22.73
C ASP A 256 10.15 -0.86 -22.08
N THR A 257 9.88 -1.99 -21.41
CA THR A 257 10.81 -3.13 -21.36
C THR A 257 10.04 -4.38 -20.92
N SER A 258 9.38 -5.00 -21.90
CA SER A 258 9.42 -6.45 -22.02
C SER A 258 10.88 -6.88 -21.91
N ASN A 259 11.27 -7.59 -20.83
CA ASN A 259 12.34 -8.61 -20.85
C ASN A 259 12.51 -9.30 -19.49
N SER A 260 12.27 -10.61 -19.52
CA SER A 260 12.90 -11.68 -18.72
C SER A 260 13.06 -11.48 -17.21
N VAL A 261 11.98 -11.75 -16.46
CA VAL A 261 12.15 -12.42 -15.16
C VAL A 261 11.99 -13.91 -15.41
N HIS A 262 13.08 -14.65 -15.23
CA HIS A 262 13.18 -16.09 -15.43
C HIS A 262 11.95 -16.86 -14.94
N SER A 263 11.37 -17.63 -15.86
CA SER A 263 10.36 -18.64 -15.58
C SER A 263 10.90 -19.65 -14.58
N LEU A 264 10.36 -19.67 -13.36
CA LEU A 264 10.36 -20.89 -12.57
C LEU A 264 9.26 -21.78 -13.14
N SER A 265 9.63 -22.55 -14.16
CA SER A 265 8.79 -23.60 -14.73
C SER A 265 8.58 -24.69 -13.67
N PHE A 266 7.38 -24.79 -13.13
CA PHE A 266 6.93 -25.99 -12.42
C PHE A 266 5.79 -26.61 -13.20
N ARG A 267 6.13 -27.62 -14.00
CA ARG A 267 5.19 -28.54 -14.65
C ARG A 267 4.62 -29.48 -13.58
N PHE A 268 3.34 -29.37 -13.27
CA PHE A 268 2.43 -30.36 -12.65
C PHE A 268 1.10 -29.58 -12.50
N VAL A 269 -0.08 -29.91 -13.06
CA VAL A 269 -0.74 -31.19 -13.31
C VAL A 269 -1.64 -31.05 -14.53
N SER A 270 -1.48 -31.94 -15.49
CA SER A 270 -2.38 -32.15 -16.61
C SER A 270 -3.62 -32.94 -16.13
N SER A 271 -4.67 -32.28 -15.64
CA SER A 271 -5.98 -32.94 -15.45
C SER A 271 -7.15 -31.96 -15.29
N LEU A 272 -7.41 -31.12 -16.28
CA LEU A 272 -8.72 -30.47 -16.49
C LEU A 272 -8.86 -30.24 -18.01
N LYS A 273 -8.92 -31.34 -18.77
CA LYS A 273 -9.50 -31.33 -20.11
C LYS A 273 -10.99 -31.42 -19.90
N ASP A 274 -11.70 -30.34 -20.19
CA ASP A 274 -13.08 -30.29 -20.69
C ASP A 274 -13.55 -28.84 -20.61
N PHE A 275 -13.18 -27.99 -21.58
CA PHE A 275 -14.02 -26.90 -22.10
C PHE A 275 -13.49 -26.49 -23.50
N PRO A 276 -14.36 -26.11 -24.44
CA PRO A 276 -14.07 -26.11 -25.87
C PRO A 276 -13.26 -24.90 -26.35
N GLU A 277 -12.46 -25.15 -27.37
CA GLU A 277 -11.58 -24.23 -28.10
C GLU A 277 -12.34 -23.05 -28.73
N THR A 278 -11.80 -21.84 -28.56
CA THR A 278 -12.01 -20.73 -29.50
C THR A 278 -10.65 -20.18 -29.94
N HIS A 279 -10.29 -20.56 -31.16
CA HIS A 279 -9.16 -20.08 -31.95
C HIS A 279 -9.24 -18.58 -32.25
N PHE A 280 -8.13 -17.84 -32.09
CA PHE A 280 -7.79 -16.72 -32.98
C PHE A 280 -6.26 -16.59 -33.14
N LEU A 281 -5.79 -17.23 -34.22
CA LEU A 281 -4.80 -16.84 -35.23
C LEU A 281 -3.45 -16.18 -34.84
N ASN A 282 -2.41 -16.92 -35.22
CA ASN A 282 -1.00 -16.52 -35.35
C ASN A 282 -0.74 -15.57 -36.53
N SER A 283 0.24 -14.68 -36.32
CA SER A 283 1.25 -14.24 -37.30
C SER A 283 2.48 -13.86 -36.45
N GLY A 284 3.65 -14.50 -36.51
CA GLY A 284 4.34 -15.07 -37.65
C GLY A 284 5.37 -14.05 -38.12
N ASP A 285 6.58 -14.07 -37.55
CA ASP A 285 7.81 -13.72 -38.27
C ASP A 285 9.06 -14.23 -37.54
N GLN A 286 9.85 -14.97 -38.32
CA GLN A 286 11.18 -15.53 -38.05
C GLN A 286 12.24 -14.53 -38.53
N ILE A 287 13.30 -14.25 -37.77
CA ILE A 287 14.69 -14.00 -38.24
C ILE A 287 15.60 -14.27 -37.03
N ASP A 288 16.23 -15.44 -36.90
CA ASP A 288 17.49 -15.94 -37.50
C ASP A 288 18.78 -15.51 -36.76
N ASN A 289 19.66 -16.50 -36.63
CA ASN A 289 20.79 -16.61 -35.73
C ASN A 289 21.99 -15.76 -36.18
N GLY A 290 22.75 -15.22 -35.22
CA GLY A 290 24.06 -14.68 -35.53
C GLY A 290 24.81 -14.06 -34.35
N ASN A 291 25.88 -14.73 -33.94
CA ASN A 291 27.14 -14.20 -33.40
C ASN A 291 27.37 -14.22 -31.88
N ASP A 292 28.01 -15.33 -31.52
CA ASP A 292 28.84 -15.66 -30.35
C ASP A 292 30.02 -14.69 -30.07
N GLU A 293 29.79 -13.38 -29.98
CA GLU A 293 30.84 -12.42 -29.58
C GLU A 293 30.48 -11.47 -28.43
N GLN A 294 29.30 -11.59 -27.82
CA GLN A 294 28.92 -10.76 -26.67
C GLN A 294 29.15 -11.43 -25.30
N LEU A 295 29.66 -12.67 -25.27
CA LEU A 295 29.89 -13.47 -24.06
C LEU A 295 31.15 -13.12 -23.24
N LYS A 296 31.85 -12.02 -23.54
CA LYS A 296 33.06 -11.58 -22.82
C LYS A 296 33.02 -10.15 -22.26
N LYS A 297 31.85 -9.50 -22.24
CA LYS A 297 31.62 -8.19 -21.58
C LYS A 297 30.75 -8.27 -20.31
N LEU A 298 30.47 -9.50 -19.84
CA LEU A 298 29.63 -9.79 -18.67
C LEU A 298 30.40 -9.81 -17.33
N GLU A 299 31.67 -9.44 -17.33
CA GLU A 299 32.45 -9.17 -16.12
C GLU A 299 32.64 -7.65 -16.05
N TYR A 300 32.36 -7.03 -14.90
CA TYR A 300 32.31 -5.58 -14.62
C TYR A 300 30.96 -4.85 -14.76
N GLN A 301 29.90 -5.35 -14.11
CA GLN A 301 28.85 -4.47 -13.55
C GLN A 301 28.41 -5.00 -12.17
N SER A 302 29.25 -4.76 -11.16
CA SER A 302 28.81 -4.76 -9.75
C SER A 302 27.97 -3.50 -9.52
N ALA A 303 26.74 -3.48 -10.01
CA ALA A 303 25.79 -2.40 -9.80
C ALA A 303 24.75 -2.85 -8.77
N ASN A 304 24.77 -2.16 -7.63
CA ASN A 304 23.92 -2.37 -6.46
C ASN A 304 22.44 -2.51 -6.85
N LEU A 305 21.91 -3.73 -6.83
CA LEU A 305 20.46 -3.95 -6.80
C LEU A 305 19.90 -3.43 -5.46
N PRO A 306 18.72 -2.79 -5.43
CA PRO A 306 18.07 -2.45 -4.17
C PRO A 306 17.77 -3.75 -3.42
N VAL A 307 18.39 -3.92 -2.25
CA VAL A 307 18.07 -5.01 -1.33
C VAL A 307 16.66 -4.73 -0.80
N MET A 308 15.64 -5.42 -1.33
CA MET A 308 14.37 -5.55 -0.59
C MET A 308 14.72 -6.19 0.74
N ILE A 309 14.54 -5.46 1.85
CA ILE A 309 14.64 -6.03 3.19
C ILE A 309 13.36 -6.85 3.39
N PRO A 310 13.38 -8.20 3.34
CA PRO A 310 12.19 -8.99 3.60
C PRO A 310 11.79 -8.77 5.05
N ASN A 311 10.51 -8.43 5.27
CA ASN A 311 9.97 -8.51 6.62
C ASN A 311 10.01 -9.98 7.08
N ARG A 312 10.10 -10.21 8.39
CA ARG A 312 10.16 -11.57 8.97
C ARG A 312 9.04 -12.48 8.47
N THR A 313 7.89 -11.91 8.12
CA THR A 313 6.72 -12.61 7.57
C THR A 313 6.99 -13.12 6.15
N SER A 314 7.53 -12.30 5.25
CA SER A 314 7.86 -12.72 3.89
C SER A 314 8.97 -13.76 3.87
N ALA A 315 9.96 -13.64 4.76
CA ALA A 315 11.01 -14.64 4.91
C ALA A 315 10.44 -16.00 5.35
N LYS A 316 9.49 -16.01 6.31
CA LYS A 316 8.78 -17.22 6.73
C LYS A 316 7.97 -17.85 5.61
N SER A 317 7.18 -17.05 4.87
CA SER A 317 6.39 -17.53 3.74
C SER A 317 7.27 -18.07 2.61
N ASN A 318 8.41 -17.43 2.32
CA ASN A 318 9.36 -17.93 1.33
C ASN A 318 9.97 -19.27 1.75
N LEU A 319 10.37 -19.42 3.02
CA LEU A 319 10.86 -20.71 3.52
C LEU A 319 9.78 -21.80 3.45
N MET A 320 8.53 -21.47 3.83
CA MET A 320 7.39 -22.38 3.69
C MET A 320 7.22 -22.87 2.25
N LEU A 321 7.33 -21.95 1.27
CA LEU A 321 7.22 -22.27 -0.15
C LEU A 321 8.37 -23.15 -0.66
N ILE A 322 9.60 -22.88 -0.22
CA ILE A 322 10.76 -23.72 -0.53
C ILE A 322 10.52 -25.15 -0.03
N LEU A 323 10.12 -25.29 1.25
CA LEU A 323 9.85 -26.61 1.86
C LEU A 323 8.73 -27.38 1.16
N LEU A 324 7.66 -26.69 0.73
CA LEU A 324 6.57 -27.31 -0.03
C LEU A 324 7.05 -27.83 -1.39
N GLY A 325 7.98 -27.12 -2.05
CA GLY A 325 8.52 -27.48 -3.37
C GLY A 325 9.49 -28.68 -3.35
N LEU A 326 10.03 -29.04 -2.18
CA LEU A 326 10.94 -30.18 -2.05
C LEU A 326 10.21 -31.50 -2.32
N GLN A 327 10.79 -32.37 -3.14
CA GLN A 327 10.19 -33.68 -3.48
C GLN A 327 10.40 -34.78 -2.42
N MET A 328 10.90 -34.42 -1.23
CA MET A 328 11.15 -35.34 -0.11
C MET A 328 10.07 -35.24 0.96
N LYS A 329 9.91 -36.29 1.77
CA LYS A 329 8.96 -36.31 2.90
C LYS A 329 9.55 -35.70 4.17
N GLU A 330 10.87 -35.74 4.30
CA GLU A 330 11.62 -35.23 5.45
C GLU A 330 12.95 -34.63 4.99
N ILE A 331 13.49 -33.70 5.78
CA ILE A 331 14.80 -33.08 5.53
C ILE A 331 15.52 -32.82 6.85
N SER A 332 16.84 -33.07 6.90
CA SER A 332 17.64 -32.72 8.08
C SER A 332 17.86 -31.21 8.16
N ASN A 333 17.97 -30.67 9.37
CA ASN A 333 18.29 -29.26 9.60
C ASN A 333 19.57 -28.82 8.87
N SER A 334 20.57 -29.72 8.85
CA SER A 334 21.86 -29.47 8.19
C SER A 334 21.75 -29.40 6.66
N ASP A 335 20.90 -30.22 6.05
CA ASP A 335 20.72 -30.24 4.60
C ASP A 335 19.80 -29.11 4.13
N LEU A 336 18.80 -28.76 4.94
CA LEU A 336 17.94 -27.61 4.69
C LEU A 336 18.76 -26.31 4.65
N TYR A 337 19.69 -26.12 5.59
CA TYR A 337 20.55 -24.94 5.62
C TYR A 337 21.48 -24.81 4.42
N LYS A 338 21.87 -25.93 3.78
CA LYS A 338 22.76 -25.95 2.62
C LYS A 338 22.06 -25.58 1.31
N LEU A 339 20.73 -25.56 1.26
CA LEU A 339 19.99 -25.21 0.05
C LEU A 339 20.22 -23.74 -0.33
N LYS A 340 20.58 -23.49 -1.59
CA LYS A 340 20.87 -22.14 -2.11
C LYS A 340 19.72 -21.15 -1.89
N GLU A 341 18.48 -21.60 -2.11
CA GLU A 341 17.27 -20.80 -1.93
C GLU A 341 17.07 -20.41 -0.46
N VAL A 342 17.32 -21.36 0.46
CA VAL A 342 17.25 -21.11 1.91
C VAL A 342 18.35 -20.14 2.33
N ARG A 343 19.58 -20.31 1.84
CA ARG A 343 20.69 -19.37 2.10
C ARG A 343 20.32 -17.95 1.70
N SER A 344 19.69 -17.74 0.53
CA SER A 344 19.27 -16.41 0.10
C SER A 344 18.27 -15.76 1.08
N VAL A 345 17.27 -16.51 1.53
CA VAL A 345 16.29 -16.03 2.53
C VAL A 345 16.97 -15.72 3.86
N VAL A 346 17.87 -16.59 4.32
CA VAL A 346 18.59 -16.44 5.58
C VAL A 346 19.53 -15.25 5.55
N THR A 347 20.36 -15.09 4.52
CA THR A 347 21.29 -13.97 4.38
C THR A 347 20.54 -12.63 4.35
N SER A 348 19.38 -12.60 3.69
CA SER A 348 18.54 -11.40 3.62
C SER A 348 17.89 -11.05 4.96
N LEU A 349 17.51 -12.05 5.76
CA LEU A 349 17.04 -11.83 7.13
C LEU A 349 18.19 -11.48 8.09
N ALA A 350 19.37 -12.06 7.90
CA ALA A 350 20.55 -11.81 8.72
C ALA A 350 21.07 -10.37 8.55
N SER A 351 20.99 -9.79 7.35
CA SER A 351 21.31 -8.37 7.14
C SER A 351 20.36 -7.45 7.91
N PHE A 352 19.06 -7.79 7.96
CA PHE A 352 18.10 -7.09 8.82
C PHE A 352 18.45 -7.24 10.30
N LEU A 353 18.80 -8.46 10.77
CA LEU A 353 19.20 -8.67 12.16
C LEU A 353 20.48 -7.91 12.52
N PHE A 354 21.43 -7.81 11.58
CA PHE A 354 22.67 -7.05 11.75
C PHE A 354 22.38 -5.56 11.98
N GLN A 355 21.45 -4.98 11.21
CA GLN A 355 21.02 -3.59 11.39
C GLN A 355 20.28 -3.33 12.71
N GLN A 356 19.64 -4.36 13.28
CA GLN A 356 18.86 -4.29 14.51
C GLN A 356 19.70 -4.62 15.78
N GLN A 357 21.01 -4.78 15.66
CA GLN A 357 21.85 -5.05 16.82
C GLN A 357 21.94 -3.83 17.75
N ASN A 358 21.80 -4.07 19.06
CA ASN A 358 22.02 -3.04 20.06
C ASN A 358 23.48 -2.56 20.03
N VAL A 359 23.68 -1.26 20.30
CA VAL A 359 25.02 -0.68 20.45
C VAL A 359 25.81 -1.49 21.49
N GLY A 360 26.99 -2.02 21.10
CA GLY A 360 27.84 -2.85 21.94
C GLY A 360 27.70 -4.36 21.74
N VAL A 361 26.72 -4.83 20.97
CA VAL A 361 26.59 -6.26 20.61
C VAL A 361 26.96 -6.45 19.14
N MET A 362 28.16 -6.98 18.89
CA MET A 362 28.60 -7.31 17.53
C MET A 362 28.76 -8.82 17.36
N LYS A 363 27.65 -9.50 17.06
CA LYS A 363 27.71 -10.91 16.63
C LYS A 363 28.30 -10.99 15.22
N SER A 364 29.04 -12.06 14.93
CA SER A 364 29.47 -12.33 13.55
C SER A 364 28.26 -12.53 12.63
N PHE A 365 28.41 -12.17 11.36
CA PHE A 365 27.33 -12.35 10.38
C PHE A 365 26.88 -13.81 10.25
N ASP A 366 27.81 -14.78 10.31
CA ASP A 366 27.48 -16.22 10.34
C ASP A 366 26.64 -16.61 11.57
N SER A 367 26.88 -15.99 12.74
CA SER A 367 26.06 -16.19 13.93
C SER A 367 24.64 -15.66 13.73
N LEU A 368 24.50 -14.52 13.07
CA LEU A 368 23.21 -13.94 12.70
C LEU A 368 22.47 -14.78 11.65
N GLU A 369 23.17 -15.37 10.68
CA GLU A 369 22.58 -16.30 9.70
C GLU A 369 22.03 -17.55 10.39
N LYS A 370 22.81 -18.16 11.29
CA LYS A 370 22.36 -19.34 12.07
C LYS A 370 21.17 -19.00 12.98
N GLU A 371 21.18 -17.81 13.59
CA GLU A 371 20.06 -17.31 14.39
C GLU A 371 18.81 -17.07 13.54
N ALA A 372 18.93 -16.35 12.42
CA ALA A 372 17.86 -16.11 11.46
C ALA A 372 17.25 -17.42 10.95
N PHE A 373 18.08 -18.39 10.58
CA PHE A 373 17.64 -19.70 10.11
C PHE A 373 16.86 -20.47 11.18
N ARG A 374 17.43 -20.57 12.39
CA ARG A 374 16.77 -21.23 13.52
C ARG A 374 15.43 -20.58 13.85
N ASP A 375 15.36 -19.25 13.84
CA ASP A 375 14.13 -18.51 14.11
C ASP A 375 13.05 -18.77 13.04
N LEU A 376 13.45 -18.84 11.76
CA LEU A 376 12.51 -19.15 10.66
C LEU A 376 11.95 -20.57 10.78
N VAL A 377 12.81 -21.55 11.02
CA VAL A 377 12.41 -22.95 11.19
C VAL A 377 11.52 -23.11 12.43
N ASN A 378 11.91 -22.52 13.56
CA ASN A 378 11.13 -22.57 14.80
C ASN A 378 9.75 -21.95 14.65
N ARG A 379 9.59 -20.89 13.83
CA ARG A 379 8.27 -20.32 13.53
C ARG A 379 7.37 -21.29 12.77
N LEU A 380 7.91 -22.04 11.82
CA LEU A 380 7.13 -23.04 11.08
C LEU A 380 6.76 -24.22 11.98
N VAL A 381 7.70 -24.68 12.83
CA VAL A 381 7.45 -25.73 13.83
C VAL A 381 6.40 -25.29 14.85
N SER A 382 6.52 -24.07 15.40
CA SER A 382 5.60 -23.57 16.43
C SER A 382 4.18 -23.33 15.91
N GLN A 383 4.03 -23.09 14.60
CA GLN A 383 2.72 -23.00 13.96
C GLN A 383 2.14 -24.36 13.57
N GLY A 384 2.89 -25.46 13.72
CA GLY A 384 2.50 -26.82 13.34
C GLY A 384 2.55 -27.09 11.83
N LEU A 385 3.25 -26.24 11.07
CA LEU A 385 3.38 -26.39 9.61
C LEU A 385 4.37 -27.49 9.23
N ILE A 386 5.42 -27.69 10.03
CA ILE A 386 6.36 -28.80 9.90
C ILE A 386 6.54 -29.44 11.28
N GLY A 387 6.78 -30.75 11.32
CA GLY A 387 7.04 -31.48 12.56
C GLY A 387 8.52 -31.67 12.81
N LEU A 388 8.98 -31.66 14.06
CA LEU A 388 10.31 -32.17 14.41
C LEU A 388 10.18 -33.67 14.66
N LYS A 389 10.54 -34.49 13.65
CA LYS A 389 10.34 -35.94 13.67
C LYS A 389 11.36 -36.65 14.57
N ASP A 390 12.62 -36.26 14.46
CA ASP A 390 13.70 -36.73 15.32
C ASP A 390 14.49 -35.53 15.84
N LYS A 391 14.54 -35.41 17.17
CA LYS A 391 15.27 -34.34 17.86
C LYS A 391 16.79 -34.60 17.84
N THR A 392 17.22 -35.86 17.75
CA THR A 392 18.64 -36.21 17.77
C THR A 392 19.31 -35.87 16.44
N SER A 393 18.65 -36.15 15.31
CA SER A 393 19.14 -35.78 13.98
C SER A 393 18.67 -34.41 13.48
N GLU A 394 17.82 -33.73 14.25
CA GLU A 394 17.10 -32.51 13.84
C GLU A 394 16.42 -32.67 12.47
N THR A 395 15.68 -33.77 12.28
CA THR A 395 14.97 -34.05 11.03
C THR A 395 13.55 -33.51 11.07
N PHE A 396 13.19 -32.69 10.08
CA PHE A 396 11.86 -32.13 9.93
C PHE A 396 10.97 -33.01 9.05
N ASP A 397 9.75 -33.27 9.51
CA ASP A 397 8.68 -33.87 8.71
C ASP A 397 7.96 -32.77 7.91
N LEU A 398 7.96 -32.93 6.58
CA LEU A 398 7.33 -32.02 5.62
C LEU A 398 5.93 -32.46 5.21
N LEU A 399 5.49 -33.66 5.62
CA LEU A 399 4.13 -34.15 5.33
C LEU A 399 3.03 -33.27 5.92
N PRO A 400 3.13 -32.73 7.16
CA PRO A 400 2.14 -31.80 7.69
C PRO A 400 1.87 -30.62 6.76
N LEU A 401 2.93 -30.00 6.23
CA LEU A 401 2.84 -28.88 5.31
C LEU A 401 2.13 -29.27 4.02
N LYS A 402 2.58 -30.37 3.40
CA LYS A 402 2.04 -30.86 2.12
C LYS A 402 0.57 -31.24 2.22
N ASN A 403 0.21 -31.99 3.26
CA ASN A 403 -1.17 -32.42 3.50
C ASN A 403 -2.10 -31.22 3.77
N LEU A 404 -1.60 -30.19 4.47
CA LEU A 404 -2.36 -28.98 4.73
C LEU A 404 -2.56 -28.14 3.46
N PHE A 405 -1.55 -28.02 2.60
CA PHE A 405 -1.69 -27.38 1.27
C PHE A 405 -2.69 -28.13 0.40
N GLU A 406 -2.60 -29.47 0.33
CA GLU A 406 -3.54 -30.29 -0.43
C GLU A 406 -4.99 -30.14 0.09
N TYR A 407 -5.17 -30.11 1.41
CA TYR A 407 -6.46 -29.84 2.03
C TYR A 407 -7.00 -28.45 1.67
N ALA A 408 -6.16 -27.42 1.75
CA ALA A 408 -6.54 -26.04 1.43
C ALA A 408 -6.93 -25.88 -0.04
N GLU A 409 -6.14 -26.42 -0.97
CA GLU A 409 -6.44 -26.40 -2.40
C GLU A 409 -7.76 -27.11 -2.72
N LYS A 410 -8.01 -28.28 -2.13
CA LYS A 410 -9.29 -28.99 -2.27
C LYS A 410 -10.46 -28.18 -1.70
N ARG A 411 -10.29 -27.59 -0.52
CA ARG A 411 -11.33 -26.79 0.13
C ARG A 411 -11.67 -25.56 -0.72
N ILE A 412 -10.68 -24.81 -1.18
CA ILE A 412 -10.86 -23.64 -2.05
C ILE A 412 -11.52 -24.05 -3.36
N SER A 413 -11.05 -25.12 -4.01
CA SER A 413 -11.64 -25.61 -5.26
C SER A 413 -13.12 -25.96 -5.11
N VAL A 414 -13.51 -26.64 -4.02
CA VAL A 414 -14.92 -26.97 -3.75
C VAL A 414 -15.76 -25.72 -3.48
N LEU A 415 -15.26 -24.79 -2.64
CA LEU A 415 -15.96 -23.53 -2.39
C LEU A 415 -16.16 -22.74 -3.68
N MET A 416 -15.15 -22.69 -4.57
CA MET A 416 -15.26 -22.04 -5.86
C MET A 416 -16.29 -22.69 -6.77
N LYS A 417 -16.26 -24.03 -6.91
CA LYS A 417 -17.22 -24.78 -7.73
C LYS A 417 -18.67 -24.63 -7.26
N LEU A 418 -18.87 -24.43 -5.96
CA LEU A 418 -20.19 -24.20 -5.36
C LEU A 418 -20.60 -22.73 -5.37
N GLN A 419 -19.78 -21.83 -5.93
CA GLN A 419 -19.97 -20.37 -5.86
C GLN A 419 -20.22 -19.88 -4.42
N CYS A 420 -19.53 -20.49 -3.45
CA CYS A 420 -19.64 -20.17 -2.05
C CYS A 420 -18.87 -18.88 -1.71
N TYR A 421 -19.59 -17.77 -1.58
CA TYR A 421 -18.99 -16.47 -1.24
C TYR A 421 -18.31 -16.44 0.14
N THR A 422 -18.80 -17.22 1.09
CA THR A 422 -18.23 -17.31 2.45
C THR A 422 -18.17 -18.75 2.94
N GLY A 423 -17.08 -19.15 3.59
CA GLY A 423 -16.92 -20.52 4.07
C GLY A 423 -16.01 -20.62 5.30
N THR A 424 -16.52 -21.23 6.37
CA THR A 424 -15.74 -21.43 7.60
C THR A 424 -14.81 -22.64 7.50
N VAL A 425 -13.60 -22.50 8.03
CA VAL A 425 -12.63 -23.58 8.25
C VAL A 425 -12.30 -23.61 9.74
N GLN A 426 -12.91 -24.55 10.46
CA GLN A 426 -12.68 -24.74 11.89
C GLN A 426 -11.32 -25.42 12.13
N LEU A 427 -10.57 -24.91 13.11
CA LEU A 427 -9.25 -25.44 13.49
C LEU A 427 -9.34 -26.92 13.88
N SER A 428 -10.30 -27.26 14.74
CA SER A 428 -10.53 -28.63 15.23
C SER A 428 -10.78 -29.62 14.10
N HIS A 429 -11.56 -29.22 13.09
CA HIS A 429 -11.82 -30.07 11.92
C HIS A 429 -10.55 -30.32 11.11
N VAL A 430 -9.68 -29.32 10.94
CA VAL A 430 -8.40 -29.49 10.23
C VAL A 430 -7.47 -30.41 11.03
N GLN A 431 -7.40 -30.21 12.35
CA GLN A 431 -6.61 -31.04 13.27
C GLN A 431 -7.02 -32.52 13.19
N GLU A 432 -8.33 -32.79 13.28
CA GLU A 432 -8.89 -34.14 13.21
C GLU A 432 -8.70 -34.75 11.81
N LYS A 433 -9.02 -34.00 10.75
CA LYS A 433 -8.97 -34.50 9.37
C LYS A 433 -7.57 -34.90 8.93
N LEU A 434 -6.55 -34.14 9.35
CA LEU A 434 -5.16 -34.33 8.94
C LEU A 434 -4.30 -35.03 10.00
N HIS A 435 -4.84 -35.30 11.19
CA HIS A 435 -4.10 -35.81 12.36
C HIS A 435 -2.93 -34.90 12.76
N LEU A 436 -3.16 -33.58 12.74
CA LEU A 436 -2.16 -32.55 13.03
C LEU A 436 -2.54 -31.76 14.29
N PRO A 437 -2.41 -32.32 15.51
CA PRO A 437 -2.87 -31.66 16.73
C PRO A 437 -2.16 -30.33 17.04
N TYR A 438 -0.95 -30.14 16.52
CA TYR A 438 -0.13 -28.94 16.75
C TYR A 438 -0.37 -27.82 15.73
N ILE A 439 -1.20 -28.04 14.70
CA ILE A 439 -1.51 -26.96 13.75
C ILE A 439 -2.25 -25.84 14.48
N THR A 440 -1.86 -24.61 14.18
CA THR A 440 -2.45 -23.39 14.74
C THR A 440 -3.30 -22.67 13.72
N THR A 441 -4.23 -21.82 14.17
CA THR A 441 -5.03 -20.97 13.27
C THR A 441 -4.14 -20.10 12.38
N ASN A 442 -3.04 -19.55 12.92
CA ASN A 442 -2.08 -18.78 12.12
C ASN A 442 -1.41 -19.62 11.03
N GLY A 443 -1.05 -20.88 11.31
CA GLY A 443 -0.53 -21.80 10.30
C GLY A 443 -1.55 -22.08 9.19
N ILE A 444 -2.82 -22.29 9.55
CA ILE A 444 -3.91 -22.45 8.58
C ILE A 444 -4.06 -21.19 7.73
N VAL A 445 -4.09 -20.00 8.33
CA VAL A 445 -4.16 -18.71 7.61
C VAL A 445 -3.04 -18.60 6.58
N ASP A 446 -1.79 -18.88 6.97
CA ASP A 446 -0.64 -18.75 6.06
C ASP A 446 -0.75 -19.68 4.85
N VAL A 447 -1.21 -20.92 5.04
CA VAL A 447 -1.42 -21.86 3.94
C VAL A 447 -2.58 -21.43 3.05
N PHE A 448 -3.73 -21.07 3.62
CA PHE A 448 -4.87 -20.61 2.83
C PHE A 448 -4.59 -19.32 2.06
N LYS A 449 -3.83 -18.37 2.64
CA LYS A 449 -3.37 -17.15 1.94
C LYS A 449 -2.56 -17.50 0.71
N GLU A 450 -1.61 -18.43 0.83
CA GLU A 450 -0.75 -18.81 -0.29
C GLU A 450 -1.52 -19.60 -1.36
N CYS A 451 -2.43 -20.51 -0.96
CA CYS A 451 -3.31 -21.19 -1.89
C CYS A 451 -4.23 -20.20 -2.63
N LEU A 452 -4.92 -19.29 -1.95
CA LEU A 452 -5.81 -18.30 -2.57
C LEU A 452 -5.04 -17.36 -3.51
N LYS A 453 -3.81 -16.97 -3.15
CA LYS A 453 -2.91 -16.19 -4.00
C LYS A 453 -2.56 -16.94 -5.30
N ARG A 454 -2.27 -18.24 -5.22
CA ARG A 454 -2.03 -19.09 -6.40
C ARG A 454 -3.29 -19.26 -7.23
N THR A 455 -4.42 -19.55 -6.59
CA THR A 455 -5.71 -19.76 -7.25
C THR A 455 -6.18 -18.52 -8.01
N LYS A 456 -6.08 -17.32 -7.42
CA LYS A 456 -6.40 -16.05 -8.12
C LYS A 456 -5.52 -15.81 -9.35
N LYS A 457 -4.24 -16.22 -9.29
CA LYS A 457 -3.32 -16.11 -10.44
C LYS A 457 -3.60 -17.15 -11.52
N GLN A 458 -4.01 -18.36 -11.13
CA GLN A 458 -4.29 -19.47 -12.05
C GLN A 458 -5.65 -19.34 -12.72
N TYR A 459 -6.65 -18.79 -12.01
CA TYR A 459 -8.03 -18.66 -12.47
C TYR A 459 -8.55 -17.22 -12.28
N PRO A 460 -7.92 -16.22 -12.92
CA PRO A 460 -8.35 -14.82 -12.83
C PRO A 460 -9.79 -14.61 -13.35
N GLU A 461 -10.25 -15.46 -14.25
CA GLU A 461 -11.62 -15.50 -14.77
C GLU A 461 -12.65 -16.08 -13.78
N VAL A 462 -12.20 -16.74 -12.71
CA VAL A 462 -13.07 -17.32 -11.68
C VAL A 462 -13.04 -16.52 -10.39
N LEU A 463 -11.85 -16.29 -9.82
CA LEU A 463 -11.69 -15.66 -8.50
C LEU A 463 -11.16 -14.23 -8.64
N LYS A 464 -12.02 -13.24 -8.40
CA LYS A 464 -11.69 -11.82 -8.44
C LYS A 464 -10.92 -11.37 -7.21
N ASN A 465 -11.44 -11.63 -6.00
CA ASN A 465 -10.79 -11.28 -4.73
C ASN A 465 -11.05 -12.32 -3.65
N TRP A 466 -10.29 -12.23 -2.57
CA TRP A 466 -10.45 -13.06 -1.40
C TRP A 466 -9.96 -12.32 -0.15
N TRP A 467 -10.53 -12.64 1.00
CA TRP A 467 -10.05 -12.23 2.32
C TRP A 467 -10.30 -13.36 3.33
N ILE A 468 -9.60 -13.29 4.47
CA ILE A 468 -9.67 -14.29 5.53
C ILE A 468 -9.86 -13.56 6.85
N ASP A 469 -11.00 -13.78 7.48
CA ASP A 469 -11.27 -13.29 8.83
C ASP A 469 -10.94 -14.39 9.85
N LEU A 470 -10.55 -13.99 11.05
CA LEU A 470 -10.44 -14.91 12.19
C LEU A 470 -11.83 -15.04 12.81
N ASP A 471 -12.31 -16.27 13.02
CA ASP A 471 -13.66 -16.46 13.58
C ASP A 471 -13.68 -16.01 15.06
N PRO A 472 -14.43 -14.95 15.42
CA PRO A 472 -14.49 -14.45 16.80
C PRO A 472 -15.39 -15.32 17.70
N LYS A 473 -15.91 -16.46 17.23
CA LYS A 473 -16.75 -17.36 18.03
C LYS A 473 -15.95 -18.11 19.10
N ASN A 474 -15.71 -17.40 20.20
CA ASN A 474 -16.20 -17.70 21.54
C ASN A 474 -15.76 -16.52 22.42
N GLY A 475 -16.66 -15.91 23.18
CA GLY A 475 -16.36 -14.83 24.15
C GLY A 475 -15.51 -15.29 25.35
N MET A 476 -14.53 -16.15 25.10
CA MET A 476 -13.46 -16.62 25.97
C MET A 476 -12.17 -16.28 25.23
N GLU A 477 -11.42 -15.30 25.75
CA GLU A 477 -10.31 -14.59 25.10
C GLU A 477 -9.12 -15.44 24.61
N ASP A 478 -9.17 -16.78 24.65
CA ASP A 478 -7.97 -17.62 24.51
C ASP A 478 -8.01 -18.73 23.45
N GLN A 479 -9.04 -18.84 22.60
CA GLN A 479 -9.05 -19.89 21.56
C GLN A 479 -9.61 -19.41 20.21
N ASN A 480 -8.71 -18.98 19.30
CA ASN A 480 -9.00 -18.75 17.89
C ASN A 480 -9.54 -20.04 17.23
N SER A 481 -10.85 -20.18 17.13
CA SER A 481 -11.54 -21.44 16.80
C SER A 481 -11.50 -21.82 15.32
N GLY A 482 -11.14 -20.90 14.43
CA GLY A 482 -11.02 -21.15 13.00
C GLY A 482 -10.83 -19.89 12.19
N ILE A 483 -11.04 -20.01 10.88
CA ILE A 483 -10.99 -18.91 9.93
C ILE A 483 -12.28 -18.87 9.10
N LEU A 484 -12.67 -17.68 8.66
CA LEU A 484 -13.74 -17.46 7.70
C LEU A 484 -13.14 -17.00 6.38
N LEU A 485 -13.31 -17.80 5.33
CA LEU A 485 -12.87 -17.48 3.98
C LEU A 485 -13.96 -16.69 3.29
N HIS A 486 -13.57 -15.62 2.60
CA HIS A 486 -14.46 -14.87 1.74
C HIS A 486 -13.92 -14.88 0.31
N LEU A 487 -14.79 -15.19 -0.65
CA LEU A 487 -14.46 -15.34 -2.07
C LEU A 487 -15.37 -14.42 -2.88
N GLU A 488 -14.77 -13.58 -3.71
CA GLU A 488 -15.48 -12.78 -4.70
C GLU A 488 -15.19 -13.36 -6.09
N TYR A 489 -16.24 -13.76 -6.81
CA TYR A 489 -16.10 -14.33 -8.15
C TYR A 489 -16.01 -13.25 -9.22
N ALA A 490 -15.24 -13.51 -10.28
CA ALA A 490 -15.20 -12.63 -11.44
C ALA A 490 -16.49 -12.77 -12.26
N ALA A 491 -16.87 -11.70 -12.96
CA ALA A 491 -18.11 -11.65 -13.74
C ALA A 491 -18.19 -12.73 -14.84
N ALA A 492 -17.05 -13.22 -15.32
CA ALA A 492 -16.99 -14.29 -16.33
C ALA A 492 -17.36 -15.68 -15.81
N TYR A 493 -17.46 -15.87 -14.49
CA TYR A 493 -17.82 -17.14 -13.86
C TYR A 493 -19.30 -17.24 -13.46
N SER A 494 -20.04 -16.13 -13.57
CA SER A 494 -21.50 -16.07 -13.46
C SER A 494 -22.12 -16.17 -14.84
#